data_AF-A0A850VL88-F1
#
_entry.id   AF-A0A850VL88-F1
#
_cell.length_a   1.000
_cell.length_b   1.000
_cell.length_c   1.000
_cell.angle_alpha   90.00
_cell.angle_beta   90.00
_cell.angle_gamma   90.00
#
_symmetry.space_group_name_H-M   'P 1'
#
loop_
_entity.id
_entity.type
_entity.pdbx_description
1 polymer ?
#
loop_
_entity_poly.entity_id
_entity_poly.type
_entity_poly.pdbx_seq_one_letter_code
_entity_poly.pdbx_strand_id
1 'polypeptide(L)'
;EFVFPALPPLLFPTFFQYHTFYVAYTKKYWVDLAWMLTFYIRFFYTYGSLLETKTLNSLISLHRMLESTWFVWVSQMNHIPMDIDYDKNLDWMSTQLQATCNVEQSLFNDWFTGHLNFQIEH
;
A
#
# COMPACT_ATOMS: atom_id res chain seq x y z
N GLU A 1 17.47 9.76 -16.82
CA GLU A 1 16.90 9.99 -15.48
C GLU A 1 15.64 9.12 -15.29
N PHE A 2 15.81 7.80 -15.12
CA PHE A 2 14.71 6.82 -15.08
C PHE A 2 14.75 5.93 -13.83
N VAL A 3 15.37 6.43 -12.74
CA VAL A 3 15.60 5.65 -11.51
C VAL A 3 14.50 5.87 -10.46
N PHE A 4 13.68 6.92 -10.60
CA PHE A 4 12.71 7.34 -9.58
C PHE A 4 11.50 6.40 -9.39
N PRO A 5 10.88 5.79 -10.44
CA PRO A 5 9.75 4.89 -10.22
C PRO A 5 10.13 3.45 -9.86
N ALA A 6 11.38 3.02 -10.06
CA ALA A 6 11.80 1.61 -9.89
C ALA A 6 12.46 1.31 -8.54
N LEU A 7 13.03 2.32 -7.87
CA LEU A 7 13.75 2.13 -6.61
C LEU A 7 12.83 1.92 -5.39
N PRO A 8 11.74 2.71 -5.22
CA PRO A 8 10.81 2.53 -4.10
C PRO A 8 10.14 1.14 -4.09
N PRO A 9 9.66 0.59 -5.22
CA PRO A 9 9.02 -0.72 -5.25
C PRO A 9 9.91 -1.90 -4.86
N LEU A 10 11.24 -1.79 -4.97
CA LEU A 10 12.16 -2.90 -4.70
C LEU A 10 12.78 -2.83 -3.30
N LEU A 11 13.13 -1.63 -2.83
CA LEU A 11 13.72 -1.41 -1.51
C LEU A 11 12.68 -1.49 -0.40
N PHE A 12 11.48 -0.97 -0.63
CA PHE A 12 10.40 -1.02 0.36
C PHE A 12 10.08 -2.47 0.77
N PRO A 13 9.76 -3.41 -0.13
CA PRO A 13 9.23 -4.70 0.31
C PRO A 13 10.20 -5.51 1.17
N THR A 14 11.50 -5.50 0.87
CA THR A 14 12.48 -6.24 1.69
C THR A 14 12.75 -5.55 3.03
N PHE A 15 12.87 -4.22 3.04
CA PHE A 15 13.05 -3.44 4.26
C PHE A 15 11.82 -3.53 5.18
N PHE A 16 10.62 -3.29 4.65
CA PHE A 16 9.37 -3.36 5.41
C PHE A 16 9.10 -4.77 5.93
N GLN A 17 9.45 -5.81 5.17
CA GLN A 17 9.36 -7.18 5.64
C GLN A 17 10.19 -7.39 6.91
N TYR A 18 11.48 -7.04 6.88
CA TYR A 18 12.35 -7.15 8.04
C TYR A 18 11.88 -6.25 9.19
N HIS A 19 11.54 -5.00 8.89
CA HIS A 19 11.12 -4.01 9.88
C HIS A 19 9.84 -4.42 10.61
N THR A 20 8.88 -5.03 9.90
CA THR A 20 7.62 -5.52 10.49
C THR A 20 7.88 -6.60 11.53
N PHE A 21 8.74 -7.58 11.21
CA PHE A 21 9.16 -8.60 12.17
C PHE A 21 9.94 -8.01 13.34
N TYR A 22 10.84 -7.07 13.07
CA TYR A 22 11.62 -6.37 14.09
C TYR A 22 10.72 -5.62 15.07
N VAL A 23 9.73 -4.87 14.58
CA VAL A 23 8.77 -4.13 15.40
C VAL A 23 7.87 -5.07 16.19
N ALA A 24 7.31 -6.11 15.56
CA ALA A 24 6.45 -7.08 16.25
C ALA A 24 7.20 -7.77 17.41
N TYR A 25 8.46 -8.14 17.19
CA TYR A 25 9.30 -8.72 18.23
C TYR A 25 9.64 -7.71 19.33
N THR A 26 10.11 -6.51 18.96
CA THR A 26 10.56 -5.47 19.91
C THR A 26 9.40 -4.94 20.77
N LYS A 27 8.23 -4.75 20.16
CA LYS A 27 7.01 -4.28 20.83
C LYS A 27 6.24 -5.41 21.53
N LYS A 28 6.72 -6.66 21.46
CA LYS A 28 6.10 -7.85 22.09
C LYS A 28 4.67 -8.12 21.62
N TYR A 29 4.39 -7.87 20.34
CA TYR A 29 3.12 -8.24 19.71
C TYR A 29 3.13 -9.73 19.38
N TRP A 30 3.09 -10.57 20.43
CA TRP A 30 3.22 -12.02 20.31
C TRP A 30 2.11 -12.67 19.50
N VAL A 31 0.89 -12.16 19.61
CA VAL A 31 -0.27 -12.65 18.84
C VAL A 31 -0.05 -12.38 17.36
N ASP A 32 0.34 -11.16 16.99
CA ASP A 32 0.61 -10.80 15.60
C ASP A 32 1.81 -11.58 15.05
N LEU A 33 2.86 -11.74 15.85
CA LEU A 33 4.02 -12.56 15.50
C LEU A 33 3.62 -14.02 15.23
N ALA A 34 2.75 -14.60 16.06
CA ALA A 34 2.25 -15.96 15.87
C ALA A 34 1.43 -16.09 14.59
N TRP A 35 0.57 -15.11 14.28
CA TRP A 35 -0.19 -15.10 13.02
C TRP A 35 0.71 -14.97 11.80
N MET A 36 1.70 -14.08 11.83
CA MET A 36 2.68 -13.94 10.76
C MET A 36 3.45 -15.24 10.51
N LEU A 37 3.96 -15.88 11.56
CA LEU A 37 4.67 -17.17 11.44
C LEU A 37 3.75 -18.28 10.92
N THR A 38 2.52 -18.34 11.41
CA THR A 38 1.52 -19.33 10.95
C THR A 38 1.22 -19.18 9.46
N PHE A 39 1.14 -17.95 8.96
CA PHE A 39 0.99 -17.67 7.53
C PHE A 39 2.15 -18.26 6.72
N TYR A 40 3.41 -17.98 7.10
CA TYR A 40 4.57 -18.50 6.36
C TYR A 40 4.66 -20.03 6.43
N ILE A 41 4.45 -20.63 7.60
CA ILE A 41 4.44 -22.09 7.75
C ILE A 41 3.39 -22.71 6.84
N ARG A 42 2.15 -22.18 6.85
CA ARG A 42 1.07 -22.68 6.00
C ARG A 42 1.39 -22.51 4.52
N PHE A 43 1.97 -21.37 4.12
CA PHE A 43 2.36 -21.10 2.74
C PHE A 43 3.40 -22.13 2.26
N PHE A 44 4.49 -22.32 3.00
CA PHE A 44 5.53 -23.29 2.65
C PHE A 44 5.02 -24.73 2.70
N TYR A 45 4.13 -25.08 3.64
CA TYR A 45 3.55 -26.42 3.69
C TYR A 45 2.63 -26.70 2.50
N THR A 46 1.75 -25.75 2.16
CA THR A 46 0.76 -25.92 1.09
C THR A 46 1.41 -25.94 -0.29
N TYR A 47 2.36 -25.03 -0.54
CA TYR A 47 2.98 -24.88 -1.85
C TYR A 47 4.34 -25.59 -1.98
N GLY A 48 4.94 -26.03 -0.87
CA GLY A 48 6.23 -26.75 -0.84
C GLY A 48 6.21 -28.11 -1.50
N SER A 49 5.05 -28.78 -1.54
CA SER A 49 4.90 -30.03 -2.29
C SER A 49 4.75 -29.81 -3.80
N LEU A 50 4.42 -28.60 -4.23
CA LEU A 50 4.08 -28.29 -5.63
C LEU A 50 5.17 -27.50 -6.35
N LEU A 51 5.93 -26.68 -5.61
CA LEU A 51 6.89 -25.74 -6.15
C LEU A 51 8.23 -25.87 -5.42
N GLU A 52 9.32 -25.66 -6.16
CA GLU A 52 10.65 -25.57 -5.57
C GLU A 52 10.77 -24.38 -4.61
N THR A 53 11.62 -24.51 -3.59
CA THR A 53 11.85 -23.48 -2.57
C THR A 53 12.27 -22.13 -3.18
N LYS A 54 13.02 -22.15 -4.29
CA LYS A 54 13.41 -20.93 -5.02
C LYS A 54 12.19 -20.22 -5.62
N THR A 55 11.29 -20.98 -6.25
CA THR A 55 10.06 -20.45 -6.85
C THR A 55 9.13 -19.88 -5.78
N LEU A 56 9.02 -20.54 -4.62
CA LEU A 56 8.24 -20.02 -3.48
C LEU A 56 8.75 -18.67 -2.96
N ASN A 57 10.07 -18.56 -2.78
CA ASN A 57 10.68 -17.29 -2.37
C ASN A 57 10.50 -16.20 -3.42
N SER A 58 10.60 -16.56 -4.71
CA SER A 58 10.31 -15.64 -5.82
C SER A 58 8.85 -15.17 -5.81
N LEU A 59 7.88 -16.07 -5.58
CA LEU A 59 6.45 -15.72 -5.49
C LEU A 59 6.15 -14.77 -4.32
N ILE A 60 6.73 -15.02 -3.14
CA ILE A 60 6.62 -14.10 -2.01
C ILE A 60 7.20 -12.73 -2.39
N SER A 61 8.38 -12.72 -3.02
CA SER A 61 9.05 -11.47 -3.42
C SER A 61 8.24 -10.68 -4.45
N LEU A 62 7.66 -11.37 -5.44
CA LEU A 62 6.77 -10.77 -6.44
C LEU A 62 5.52 -10.18 -5.80
N HIS A 63 4.86 -10.92 -4.92
CA HIS A 63 3.68 -10.44 -4.21
C HIS A 63 3.99 -9.18 -3.39
N ARG A 64 5.13 -9.16 -2.69
CA ARG A 64 5.58 -7.98 -1.93
C ARG A 64 5.90 -6.78 -2.83
N MET A 65 6.45 -7.01 -4.02
CA MET A 65 6.70 -5.94 -5.01
C MET A 65 5.40 -5.35 -5.57
N LEU A 66 4.38 -6.19 -5.80
CA LEU A 66 3.06 -5.70 -6.22
C LEU A 66 2.40 -4.86 -5.11
N GLU A 67 2.47 -5.34 -3.86
CA GLU A 67 1.97 -4.62 -2.68
C GLU A 67 2.67 -3.27 -2.49
N SER A 68 4.00 -3.22 -2.63
CA SER A 68 4.74 -1.96 -2.51
C SER A 68 4.42 -0.98 -3.63
N THR A 69 4.33 -1.47 -4.87
CA THR A 69 3.97 -0.64 -6.04
C THR A 69 2.57 -0.05 -5.86
N TRP A 70 1.62 -0.88 -5.42
CA TRP A 70 0.28 -0.46 -5.07
C TRP A 70 0.28 0.62 -3.99
N PHE A 71 0.99 0.39 -2.88
CA PHE A 71 1.04 1.32 -1.78
C PHE A 71 1.63 2.68 -2.20
N VAL A 72 2.72 2.67 -2.98
CA VAL A 72 3.29 3.89 -3.55
C VAL A 72 2.26 4.59 -4.44
N TRP A 73 1.57 3.85 -5.31
CA TRP A 73 0.55 4.43 -6.18
C TRP A 73 -0.58 5.09 -5.40
N VAL A 74 -1.15 4.39 -4.42
CA VAL A 74 -2.22 4.90 -3.56
C VAL A 74 -1.75 6.11 -2.75
N SER A 75 -0.56 6.08 -2.17
CA SER A 75 -0.03 7.25 -1.44
C SER A 75 0.26 8.45 -2.33
N GLN A 76 0.70 8.24 -3.58
CA GLN A 76 0.92 9.33 -4.53
C GLN A 76 -0.37 9.96 -5.05
N MET A 77 -1.47 9.20 -5.12
CA MET A 77 -2.79 9.74 -5.50
C MET A 77 -3.25 10.85 -4.56
N ASN A 78 -2.85 10.81 -3.29
CA ASN A 78 -3.23 11.81 -2.28
C ASN A 78 -2.51 13.16 -2.48
N HIS A 79 -1.42 13.18 -3.25
CA HIS A 79 -0.67 14.38 -3.59
C HIS A 79 -1.13 15.01 -4.92
N ILE A 80 -2.18 14.49 -5.57
CA ILE A 80 -2.73 15.11 -6.79
C ILE A 80 -3.35 16.46 -6.39
N PRO A 81 -2.88 17.58 -6.99
CA PRO A 81 -3.38 18.90 -6.64
C PRO A 81 -4.85 19.05 -7.07
N MET A 82 -5.66 19.60 -6.16
CA MET A 82 -7.05 19.93 -6.44
C MET A 82 -7.17 21.29 -7.13
N ASP A 83 -8.09 21.40 -8.10
CA ASP A 83 -8.39 22.65 -8.82
C ASP A 83 -9.18 23.61 -7.92
N ILE A 84 -8.48 24.26 -6.98
CA ILE A 84 -8.98 25.28 -6.05
C ILE A 84 -8.25 26.61 -6.30
N ASP A 85 -8.16 27.03 -7.56
CA ASP A 85 -7.38 28.22 -7.93
C ASP A 85 -8.13 29.53 -7.67
N TYR A 86 -9.42 29.59 -8.05
CA TYR A 86 -10.26 30.80 -7.94
C TYR A 86 -11.65 30.48 -7.40
N ASP A 87 -12.27 31.46 -6.75
CA ASP A 87 -13.65 31.33 -6.26
C ASP A 87 -14.63 31.17 -7.43
N LYS A 88 -15.22 29.97 -7.53
CA LYS A 88 -16.20 29.58 -8.55
C LYS A 88 -17.65 29.84 -8.09
N ASN A 89 -17.87 30.54 -6.96
CA ASN A 89 -19.17 30.73 -6.32
C ASN A 89 -19.92 29.40 -6.05
N LEU A 90 -19.17 28.35 -5.71
CA LEU A 90 -19.74 27.06 -5.31
C LEU A 90 -20.24 27.14 -3.87
N ASP A 91 -21.25 26.33 -3.53
CA ASP A 91 -21.66 26.20 -2.14
C ASP A 91 -20.57 25.54 -1.30
N TRP A 92 -20.58 25.83 0.01
CA TRP A 92 -19.57 25.34 0.94
C TRP A 92 -19.40 23.82 0.91
N MET A 93 -20.47 23.05 0.73
CA MET A 93 -20.41 21.58 0.74
C MET A 93 -19.75 21.06 -0.53
N SER A 94 -20.08 21.63 -1.69
CA SER A 94 -19.44 21.31 -2.96
C SER A 94 -17.94 21.67 -2.96
N THR A 95 -17.58 22.83 -2.41
CA THR A 95 -16.17 23.24 -2.28
C THR A 95 -15.40 22.31 -1.35
N GLN A 96 -15.99 21.89 -0.22
CA GLN A 96 -15.36 20.92 0.68
C GLN A 96 -15.15 19.56 0.01
N LEU A 97 -16.13 19.06 -0.75
CA LEU A 97 -15.99 17.80 -1.47
C LEU A 97 -14.86 17.89 -2.52
N GLN A 98 -14.80 18.98 -3.29
CA GLN A 98 -13.75 19.21 -4.28
C GLN A 98 -12.38 19.42 -3.64
N ALA A 99 -12.29 20.03 -2.47
CA ALA A 99 -11.03 20.23 -1.78
C ALA A 99 -10.43 18.94 -1.21
N THR A 100 -11.28 17.96 -0.94
CA THR A 100 -10.90 16.73 -0.23
C THR A 100 -10.81 15.51 -1.13
N CYS A 101 -11.42 15.51 -2.32
CA CYS A 101 -11.53 14.35 -3.20
C CYS A 101 -10.41 14.33 -4.26
N ASN A 102 -9.23 13.82 -3.91
CA ASN A 102 -8.04 13.79 -4.79
C ASN A 102 -8.23 12.98 -6.09
N VAL A 103 -9.09 11.97 -6.05
CA VAL A 103 -9.45 11.11 -7.18
C VAL A 103 -10.97 11.04 -7.25
N GLU A 104 -11.55 10.97 -8.45
CA GLU A 104 -13.00 10.85 -8.64
C GLU A 104 -13.59 9.73 -7.78
N GLN A 105 -14.63 10.05 -7.01
CA GLN A 105 -15.30 9.07 -6.16
C GLN A 105 -15.96 7.99 -7.02
N SER A 106 -15.57 6.74 -6.79
CA SER A 106 -16.22 5.58 -7.39
C SER A 106 -16.05 4.37 -6.48
N LEU A 107 -16.96 3.40 -6.58
CA LEU A 107 -16.85 2.15 -5.81
C LEU A 107 -15.51 1.44 -6.03
N PHE A 108 -14.96 1.52 -7.25
CA PHE A 108 -13.65 0.97 -7.55
C PHE A 108 -12.54 1.75 -6.85
N ASN A 109 -12.52 3.09 -6.98
CA ASN A 109 -11.48 3.91 -6.37
C ASN A 109 -11.52 3.82 -4.84
N ASP A 110 -12.71 3.76 -4.24
CA ASP A 110 -12.89 3.61 -2.80
C ASP A 110 -12.32 2.28 -2.28
N TRP A 111 -12.58 1.18 -2.98
CA TRP A 111 -12.00 -0.12 -2.66
C TRP A 111 -10.48 -0.16 -2.92
N PHE A 112 -10.04 0.39 -4.05
CA PHE A 112 -8.66 0.36 -4.52
C PHE A 112 -7.74 1.17 -3.58
N THR A 113 -8.11 2.39 -3.21
CA THR A 113 -7.26 3.18 -2.30
C THR A 113 -7.52 2.87 -0.83
N GLY A 114 -8.52 2.05 -0.52
CA GLY A 114 -8.97 1.85 0.86
C GLY A 114 -9.53 3.14 1.46
N HIS A 115 -10.32 3.88 0.67
CA HIS A 115 -10.89 5.19 0.99
C HIS A 115 -9.87 6.33 1.14
N LEU A 116 -8.60 6.12 0.79
CA LEU A 116 -7.58 7.18 0.81
C LEU A 116 -7.77 8.22 -0.30
N ASN A 117 -8.76 8.09 -1.19
CA ASN A 117 -9.16 9.10 -2.18
C ASN A 117 -9.56 10.45 -1.57
N PHE A 118 -9.83 10.46 -0.25
CA PHE A 118 -10.28 11.61 0.50
C PHE A 118 -9.20 12.06 1.47
N GLN A 119 -8.49 13.14 1.14
CA GLN A 119 -7.52 13.72 2.05
C GLN A 119 -7.53 15.25 1.92
N ILE A 120 -7.43 15.93 3.06
CA ILE A 120 -7.15 17.36 3.11
C ILE A 120 -5.63 17.48 3.10
N GLU A 121 -5.03 17.43 1.92
CA GLU A 121 -3.65 17.86 1.76
C GLU A 121 -3.66 19.33 1.35
N HIS A 122 -3.00 20.14 2.18
CA HIS A 122 -3.07 21.60 2.25
C HIS A 122 -2.51 22.33 1.03
#